data_AF-A0A1F6X1A0-F1
#
_entry.id   AF-A0A1F6X1A0-F1
#
_cell.length_a   1.000
_cell.length_b   1.000
_cell.length_c   1.000
_cell.angle_alpha   90.00
_cell.angle_beta   90.00
_cell.angle_gamma   90.00
#
_symmetry.space_group_name_H-M   'P 1'
#
loop_
_entity.id
_entity.type
_entity.pdbx_description
1 polymer ?
#
loop_
_entity_poly.entity_id
_entity_poly.type
_entity_poly.pdbx_seq_one_letter_code
_entity_poly.pdbx_strand_id
1 'polypeptide(L)'
;MKRVESFVHVLVPLFVVHFLEEIFTDFASIDLSVLHLSKYFNLDQQITFSLIQIALFLFLAVLLVLVLSKKRIPFILSLIFSIISLYEFSHVYEALKTQSYYPGLITGVIITIVGVVFVYKLLTGKFNYQK
;
A
#
# COMPACT_ATOMS: atom_id res chain seq x y z
N MET A 1 18.45 -4.36 12.39
CA MET A 1 17.63 -3.98 11.20
C MET A 1 17.20 -2.50 11.30
N LYS A 2 18.13 -1.55 11.11
CA LYS A 2 17.88 -0.09 11.24
C LYS A 2 17.70 0.64 9.90
N ARG A 3 17.14 -0.05 8.91
CA ARG A 3 17.19 0.37 7.50
C ARG A 3 15.80 0.28 6.87
N VAL A 4 15.38 1.35 6.20
CA VAL A 4 14.11 1.46 5.45
C VAL A 4 13.97 0.30 4.47
N GLU A 5 15.09 -0.13 3.92
CA GLU A 5 15.24 -1.26 3.03
C GLU A 5 14.66 -2.54 3.61
N SER A 6 14.81 -2.81 4.92
CA SER A 6 14.23 -4.01 5.54
C SER A 6 12.70 -3.99 5.51
N PHE A 7 12.07 -2.82 5.58
CA PHE A 7 10.62 -2.70 5.47
C PHE A 7 10.17 -2.94 4.03
N VAL A 8 10.90 -2.47 3.04
CA VAL A 8 10.59 -2.68 1.62
C VAL A 8 10.61 -4.17 1.28
N HIS A 9 11.59 -4.93 1.77
CA HIS A 9 11.65 -6.38 1.55
C HIS A 9 10.45 -7.16 2.14
N VAL A 10 9.76 -6.59 3.13
CA VAL A 10 8.60 -7.21 3.77
C VAL A 10 7.29 -6.70 3.16
N LEU A 11 7.15 -5.38 3.08
CA LEU A 11 5.93 -4.73 2.62
C LEU A 11 5.70 -4.94 1.12
N VAL A 12 6.73 -4.91 0.27
CA VAL A 12 6.53 -5.08 -1.18
C VAL A 12 5.88 -6.44 -1.50
N PRO A 13 6.39 -7.59 -1.02
CA PRO A 13 5.70 -8.87 -1.23
C PRO A 13 4.28 -8.89 -0.66
N LEU A 14 4.06 -8.31 0.53
CA LEU A 14 2.72 -8.25 1.13
C LEU A 14 1.73 -7.46 0.26
N PHE A 15 2.13 -6.30 -0.25
CA PHE A 15 1.31 -5.52 -1.17
C PHE A 15 1.05 -6.26 -2.48
N VAL A 16 2.02 -6.99 -3.03
CA VAL A 16 1.78 -7.80 -4.23
C VAL A 16 0.70 -8.84 -3.98
N VAL A 17 0.76 -9.56 -2.85
CA VAL A 17 -0.28 -10.54 -2.49
C VAL A 17 -1.62 -9.85 -2.27
N HIS A 18 -1.63 -8.69 -1.60
CA HIS A 18 -2.83 -7.88 -1.37
C HIS A 18 -3.50 -7.47 -2.69
N PHE A 19 -2.76 -6.85 -3.61
CA PHE A 19 -3.27 -6.42 -4.91
C PHE A 19 -3.77 -7.59 -5.76
N LEU A 20 -3.09 -8.74 -5.72
CA LEU A 20 -3.56 -9.93 -6.40
C LEU A 20 -4.89 -10.43 -5.82
N GLU A 21 -5.02 -10.44 -4.50
CA GLU A 21 -6.28 -10.78 -3.84
C GLU A 21 -7.42 -9.87 -4.33
N GLU A 22 -7.24 -8.56 -4.28
CA GLU A 22 -8.23 -7.58 -4.74
C GLU A 22 -8.67 -7.80 -6.20
N ILE A 23 -7.71 -8.11 -7.08
CA ILE A 23 -7.97 -8.42 -8.49
C ILE A 23 -8.83 -9.69 -8.63
N PHE A 24 -8.54 -10.74 -7.85
CA PHE A 24 -9.26 -12.02 -7.96
C PHE A 24 -10.64 -12.03 -7.30
N THR A 25 -10.91 -11.07 -6.41
CA THR A 25 -12.18 -10.98 -5.66
C THR A 25 -13.15 -9.94 -6.20
N ASP A 26 -12.88 -9.35 -7.37
CA ASP A 26 -13.68 -8.26 -7.94
C ASP A 26 -13.82 -7.05 -7.00
N PHE A 27 -12.73 -6.71 -6.29
CA PHE A 27 -12.72 -5.62 -5.32
C PHE A 27 -13.18 -4.29 -5.91
N ALA A 28 -12.87 -4.09 -7.19
CA ALA A 28 -13.24 -2.91 -7.94
C ALA A 28 -14.73 -2.58 -7.81
N SER A 29 -15.65 -3.55 -7.81
CA SER A 29 -17.10 -3.32 -7.81
C SER A 29 -17.66 -2.88 -6.45
N ILE A 30 -16.93 -3.13 -5.36
CA ILE A 30 -17.40 -2.87 -3.99
C ILE A 30 -16.68 -1.70 -3.31
N ASP A 31 -15.52 -1.28 -3.81
CA ASP A 31 -14.73 -0.25 -3.16
C ASP A 31 -15.26 1.18 -3.38
N LEU A 32 -15.50 1.89 -2.28
CA LEU A 32 -16.04 3.24 -2.29
C LEU A 32 -15.05 4.27 -2.84
N SER A 33 -13.74 4.10 -2.60
CA SER A 33 -12.74 5.05 -3.09
C SER A 33 -12.60 4.93 -4.61
N VAL A 34 -12.58 3.71 -5.14
CA VAL A 34 -12.63 3.47 -6.59
C VAL A 34 -13.91 4.09 -7.15
N LEU A 35 -15.09 3.81 -6.58
CA LEU A 35 -16.37 4.38 -7.03
C LEU A 35 -16.34 5.92 -7.11
N HIS A 36 -15.83 6.58 -6.08
CA HIS A 36 -15.75 8.05 -6.05
C HIS A 36 -14.77 8.59 -7.11
N LEU A 37 -13.60 7.97 -7.25
CA LEU A 37 -12.62 8.36 -8.25
C LEU A 37 -13.16 8.15 -9.67
N SER A 38 -13.82 7.02 -9.92
CA SER A 38 -14.46 6.70 -11.20
C SER A 38 -15.49 7.74 -11.60
N LYS A 39 -16.36 8.14 -10.66
CA LYS A 39 -17.34 9.22 -10.89
C LYS A 39 -16.65 10.55 -11.15
N TYR A 40 -15.60 10.89 -10.41
CA TYR A 40 -14.87 12.14 -10.58
C TYR A 40 -14.19 12.24 -11.96
N PHE A 41 -13.58 11.14 -12.43
CA PHE A 41 -12.91 11.09 -13.72
C PHE A 41 -13.84 10.71 -14.90
N ASN A 42 -15.11 10.43 -14.63
CA ASN A 42 -16.08 9.92 -15.60
C ASN A 42 -15.55 8.67 -16.35
N LEU A 43 -15.03 7.71 -15.58
CA LEU A 43 -14.49 6.44 -16.06
C LEU A 43 -15.28 5.26 -15.49
N ASP A 44 -15.18 4.12 -16.17
CA ASP A 44 -15.62 2.85 -15.62
C ASP A 44 -14.83 2.49 -14.35
N GLN A 45 -15.48 1.79 -13.41
CA GLN A 45 -14.91 1.44 -12.11
C GLN A 45 -13.76 0.45 -12.23
N GLN A 46 -13.87 -0.51 -13.15
CA GLN A 46 -12.81 -1.47 -13.44
C GLN A 46 -11.59 -0.80 -14.07
N ILE A 47 -11.82 0.16 -14.98
CA ILE A 47 -10.75 0.95 -15.60
C ILE A 47 -10.01 1.76 -14.53
N THR A 48 -10.76 2.44 -13.66
CA THR A 48 -10.19 3.24 -12.56
C THR A 48 -9.35 2.39 -11.62
N PHE A 49 -9.90 1.25 -11.17
CA PHE A 49 -9.17 0.29 -10.34
C PHE A 49 -7.89 -0.19 -11.02
N SER A 50 -7.95 -0.56 -12.31
CA SER A 50 -6.79 -1.01 -13.07
C SER A 50 -5.69 0.06 -13.14
N LEU A 51 -6.05 1.33 -13.33
CA LEU A 51 -5.10 2.43 -13.35
C LEU A 51 -4.43 2.64 -11.98
N ILE A 52 -5.20 2.54 -10.89
CA ILE A 52 -4.67 2.59 -9.52
C ILE A 52 -3.69 1.43 -9.29
N GLN A 53 -4.09 0.20 -9.64
CA GLN A 53 -3.23 -0.99 -9.52
C GLN A 53 -1.92 -0.83 -10.29
N ILE A 54 -1.97 -0.39 -11.54
CA ILE A 54 -0.77 -0.13 -12.36
C ILE A 54 0.13 0.91 -11.68
N ALA A 55 -0.44 2.02 -11.21
CA ALA A 55 0.32 3.06 -10.52
C ALA A 55 0.99 2.54 -9.23
N LEU A 56 0.27 1.74 -8.44
CA LEU A 56 0.80 1.14 -7.22
C LEU A 56 1.89 0.10 -7.52
N PHE A 57 1.69 -0.80 -8.48
CA PHE A 57 2.72 -1.76 -8.89
C PHE A 57 3.98 -1.06 -9.40
N LEU A 58 3.85 0.00 -10.21
CA LEU A 58 4.99 0.80 -10.67
C LEU A 58 5.71 1.47 -9.50
N PHE A 59 4.97 2.00 -8.54
CA PHE A 59 5.54 2.58 -7.32
C PHE A 59 6.34 1.56 -6.51
N LEU A 60 5.80 0.36 -6.30
CA LEU A 60 6.51 -0.73 -5.61
C LEU A 60 7.74 -1.19 -6.39
N ALA A 61 7.66 -1.27 -7.72
CA ALA A 61 8.79 -1.60 -8.58
C ALA A 61 9.92 -0.58 -8.44
N VAL A 62 9.61 0.72 -8.39
CA VAL A 62 10.60 1.78 -8.15
C VAL A 62 11.28 1.59 -6.79
N LEU A 63 10.52 1.34 -5.72
CA LEU A 63 11.09 1.08 -4.39
C LEU A 63 12.02 -0.14 -4.41
N LEU A 64 11.60 -1.23 -5.06
CA LEU A 64 12.39 -2.45 -5.16
C LEU A 64 13.69 -2.21 -5.95
N VAL A 65 13.61 -1.50 -7.09
CA VAL A 65 14.79 -1.14 -7.90
C VAL A 65 15.78 -0.32 -7.09
N LEU A 66 15.33 0.66 -6.30
CA LEU A 66 16.22 1.46 -5.44
C LEU A 66 16.95 0.58 -4.43
N VAL A 67 16.23 -0.32 -3.75
CA VAL A 67 16.80 -1.25 -2.77
C VAL A 67 17.80 -2.21 -3.41
N LEU A 68 17.46 -2.82 -4.55
CA LEU A 68 18.34 -3.75 -5.28
C LEU A 68 19.58 -3.03 -5.83
N SER A 69 19.44 -1.77 -6.23
CA SER A 69 20.56 -0.92 -6.67
C SER A 69 21.39 -0.37 -5.52
N LYS A 70 21.09 -0.75 -4.26
CA LYS A 70 21.72 -0.22 -3.03
C LYS A 70 21.64 1.30 -2.93
N LYS A 71 20.67 1.92 -3.61
CA LYS A 71 20.38 3.35 -3.54
C LYS A 71 19.49 3.61 -2.33
N ARG A 72 19.71 4.75 -1.67
CA ARG A 72 18.85 5.18 -0.56
C ARG A 72 17.47 5.52 -1.10
N ILE A 73 16.42 5.09 -0.38
CA ILE A 73 15.06 5.53 -0.65
C ILE A 73 14.90 6.96 -0.11
N PRO A 74 14.54 7.94 -0.97
CA PRO A 74 14.25 9.30 -0.54
C PRO A 74 13.19 9.33 0.58
N PHE A 75 13.30 10.32 1.46
CA PHE A 75 12.31 10.54 2.52
C PHE A 75 10.89 10.66 1.96
N ILE A 76 10.71 11.40 0.85
CA ILE A 76 9.39 11.58 0.22
C ILE A 76 8.77 10.26 -0.24
N LEU A 77 9.56 9.35 -0.83
CA LEU A 77 9.06 8.03 -1.23
C LEU A 77 8.76 7.16 -0.01
N SER A 78 9.55 7.29 1.05
CA SER A 78 9.29 6.61 2.34
C SER A 78 7.99 7.11 2.97
N LEU A 79 7.69 8.41 2.87
CA LEU A 79 6.46 9.01 3.36
C LEU A 79 5.24 8.56 2.55
N ILE A 80 5.34 8.58 1.22
CA ILE A 80 4.27 8.07 0.34
C ILE A 80 3.99 6.60 0.65
N PHE A 81 5.04 5.78 0.77
CA PHE A 81 4.88 4.36 1.09
C PHE A 81 4.22 4.14 2.45
N SER A 82 4.54 4.99 3.42
CA SER A 82 3.91 4.99 4.74
C SER A 82 2.42 5.31 4.66
N ILE A 83 2.04 6.33 3.89
CA ILE A 83 0.63 6.73 3.71
C ILE A 83 -0.17 5.60 3.06
N ILE A 84 0.35 5.01 1.98
CA ILE A 84 -0.29 3.88 1.31
C ILE A 84 -0.46 2.72 2.29
N SER A 85 0.56 2.37 3.07
CA SER A 85 0.49 1.28 4.06
C SER A 85 -0.55 1.53 5.16
N LEU A 86 -0.80 2.78 5.54
CA LEU A 86 -1.84 3.13 6.51
C LEU A 86 -3.23 3.18 5.89
N TYR A 87 -3.33 3.52 4.60
CA TYR A 87 -4.60 3.53 3.88
C TYR A 87 -5.25 2.15 3.85
N GLU A 88 -4.45 1.07 3.83
CA GLU A 88 -4.92 -0.32 3.91
C GLU A 88 -5.78 -0.65 5.15
N PHE A 89 -5.78 0.21 6.17
CA PHE A 89 -6.68 0.08 7.31
C PHE A 89 -8.16 0.27 6.90
N SER A 90 -8.44 0.91 5.76
CA SER A 90 -9.80 1.07 5.22
C SER A 90 -10.51 -0.27 5.04
N HIS A 91 -9.80 -1.32 4.65
CA HIS A 91 -10.34 -2.68 4.50
C HIS A 91 -10.85 -3.24 5.84
N VAL A 92 -10.14 -2.93 6.93
CA VAL A 92 -10.56 -3.31 8.29
C VAL A 92 -11.84 -2.57 8.67
N TYR A 93 -11.88 -1.28 8.40
CA TYR A 93 -13.05 -0.46 8.67
C TYR A 93 -14.30 -0.96 7.92
N GLU A 94 -14.18 -1.25 6.62
CA GLU A 94 -15.29 -1.75 5.83
C GLU A 94 -15.73 -3.17 6.26
N ALA A 95 -14.79 -4.07 6.56
CA ALA A 95 -15.12 -5.42 7.08
C ALA A 95 -15.91 -5.36 8.40
N LEU A 96 -15.53 -4.45 9.31
CA LEU A 96 -16.24 -4.26 10.57
C LEU A 96 -17.66 -3.70 10.35
N LYS A 97 -17.81 -2.80 9.38
CA LYS A 97 -19.09 -2.16 9.03
C LYS A 97 -20.06 -3.14 8.36
N THR A 98 -19.57 -3.99 7.47
CA THR A 98 -20.40 -4.98 6.75
C THR A 98 -20.57 -6.29 7.51
N GLN A 99 -19.79 -6.50 8.58
CA GLN A 99 -19.72 -7.77 9.32
C GLN A 99 -19.42 -8.98 8.42
N SER A 100 -18.67 -8.73 7.33
CA SER A 100 -18.34 -9.73 6.32
C SER A 100 -16.85 -9.64 5.95
N TYR A 101 -16.35 -10.68 5.30
CA TYR A 101 -15.00 -10.62 4.74
C TYR A 101 -14.94 -9.54 3.66
N TYR A 102 -14.03 -8.60 3.81
CA TYR A 102 -13.71 -7.59 2.81
C TYR A 102 -12.42 -8.01 2.11
N PRO A 103 -12.34 -8.02 0.77
CA PRO A 103 -11.11 -8.44 0.10
C PRO A 103 -9.92 -7.57 0.49
N GLY A 104 -8.77 -8.21 0.62
CA GLY A 104 -7.56 -7.56 1.11
C GLY A 104 -7.53 -7.39 2.63
N LEU A 105 -8.52 -7.88 3.39
CA LEU A 105 -8.58 -7.67 4.85
C LEU A 105 -7.37 -8.24 5.58
N ILE A 106 -7.05 -9.52 5.38
CA ILE A 106 -5.98 -10.19 6.13
C ILE A 106 -4.63 -9.54 5.82
N THR A 107 -4.35 -9.35 4.53
CA THR A 107 -3.13 -8.72 4.04
C THR A 107 -3.06 -7.24 4.46
N GLY A 108 -4.17 -6.51 4.38
CA GLY A 108 -4.29 -5.11 4.77
C GLY A 108 -4.07 -4.87 6.26
N VAL A 109 -4.53 -5.78 7.14
CA VAL A 109 -4.21 -5.74 8.59
C VAL A 109 -2.70 -5.85 8.80
N ILE A 110 -2.04 -6.82 8.17
CA ILE A 110 -0.60 -7.03 8.31
C ILE A 110 0.17 -5.83 7.78
N ILE A 111 -0.20 -5.33 6.59
CA ILE A 111 0.39 -4.14 5.98
C ILE A 111 0.23 -2.92 6.89
N THR A 112 -0.95 -2.70 7.45
CA THR A 112 -1.22 -1.59 8.38
C THR A 112 -0.33 -1.68 9.62
N ILE A 113 -0.23 -2.84 10.26
CA ILE A 113 0.61 -3.01 11.46
C ILE A 113 2.08 -2.72 11.16
N VAL A 114 2.61 -3.28 10.07
CA VAL A 114 4.00 -3.05 9.64
C VAL A 114 4.19 -1.57 9.24
N GLY A 115 3.20 -0.98 8.60
CA GLY A 115 3.14 0.44 8.21
C GLY A 115 3.19 1.39 9.39
N VAL A 116 2.43 1.12 10.46
CA VAL A 116 2.47 1.91 11.72
C VAL A 116 3.88 1.87 12.33
N VAL A 117 4.49 0.68 12.39
CA VAL A 117 5.86 0.54 12.89
C VAL A 117 6.87 1.28 11.99
N PHE A 118 6.65 1.27 10.68
CA PHE A 118 7.47 1.99 9.71
C PHE A 118 7.36 3.51 9.90
N VAL A 119 6.15 4.04 9.97
CA VAL A 119 5.86 5.47 10.24
C VAL A 119 6.50 5.92 11.54
N TYR A 120 6.32 5.15 12.62
CA TYR A 120 6.91 5.49 13.92
C TYR A 120 8.43 5.63 13.82
N LYS A 121 9.11 4.70 13.13
CA LYS A 121 10.57 4.79 12.91
C LYS A 121 10.97 5.93 11.99
N LEU A 122 10.12 6.26 11.00
CA LEU A 122 10.33 7.37 10.06
C LEU A 122 10.31 8.71 10.77
N LEU A 123 9.28 8.94 11.59
CA LEU A 123 9.08 10.20 12.29
C LEU A 123 10.03 10.40 13.48
N THR A 124 10.44 9.32 14.15
CA THR A 124 11.39 9.40 15.28
C THR A 124 12.85 9.51 14.84
N GLY A 125 13.12 9.61 13.53
CA GLY A 125 14.50 9.65 13.01
C GLY A 125 15.31 8.40 13.33
N LYS A 126 14.65 7.30 13.71
CA LYS A 126 15.31 6.02 14.04
C LYS A 126 15.82 5.31 12.78
N PHE A 127 15.51 5.82 11.59
CA PHE A 127 16.24 5.48 10.38
C PHE A 127 17.52 6.31 10.30
N ASN A 128 18.65 5.61 10.18
CA ASN A 128 19.92 6.24 9.88
C ASN A 128 19.90 6.77 8.44
N TYR A 129 19.32 7.95 8.23
CA TYR A 129 19.67 8.82 7.10
C TYR A 129 21.01 9.50 7.43
N GLN A 130 22.06 8.72 7.68
CA GLN A 130 23.40 9.31 7.84
C GLN A 130 23.76 9.96 6.51
N LYS A 131 24.09 11.25 6.54
CA LYS A 131 24.48 12.05 5.37
C LYS A 131 25.47 11.29 4.50
#